data_AF-A0A1J5HJ15-F1
#
_entry.id   AF-A0A1J5HJ15-F1
#
_cell.length_a   1.000
_cell.length_b   1.000
_cell.length_c   1.000
_cell.angle_alpha   90.00
_cell.angle_beta   90.00
_cell.angle_gamma   90.00
#
_symmetry.space_group_name_H-M   'P 1'
#
loop_
_entity.id
_entity.type
_entity.pdbx_description
1 polymer ?
#
loop_
_entity_poly.entity_id
_entity_poly.type
_entity_poly.pdbx_seq_one_letter_code
_entity_poly.pdbx_strand_id
1 'polypeptide(L)'
;MYSLFIILAQLRDWEVQSAANPTGCIVDGVPTLKCFEVVFNNILIMSSALVVLVLFIMFAIGSFNYLTSLGNAEKIKKAQGTLKFAVIGFVLFISAYLILNIIDILFLGGQGKLFKLEIPN
;
A
#
# COMPACT_ATOMS: atom_id res chain seq x y z
N MET A 1 21.48 -21.89 0.97
CA MET A 1 20.87 -22.02 -0.36
C MET A 1 19.39 -22.37 -0.20
N TYR A 2 18.59 -21.44 0.35
CA TYR A 2 17.12 -21.48 0.40
C TYR A 2 16.65 -20.05 0.63
N SER A 3 16.67 -19.20 -0.40
CA SER A 3 16.03 -17.88 -0.35
C SER A 3 15.86 -17.34 -1.78
N LEU A 4 15.09 -18.05 -2.59
CA LEU A 4 14.64 -17.53 -3.89
C LEU A 4 13.11 -17.64 -4.06
N PHE A 5 12.39 -18.15 -3.06
CA PHE A 5 10.93 -18.34 -3.12
C PHE A 5 10.24 -17.86 -1.83
N ILE A 6 10.70 -16.75 -1.26
CA ILE A 6 9.88 -16.00 -0.30
C ILE A 6 9.41 -14.74 -1.02
N ILE A 7 8.46 -14.91 -1.96
CA ILE A 7 7.45 -13.88 -2.19
C ILE A 7 6.37 -14.11 -1.12
N LEU A 8 6.75 -13.92 0.13
CA LEU A 8 5.77 -13.45 1.11
C LEU A 8 5.78 -11.94 0.91
N ALA A 9 4.63 -11.38 0.49
CA ALA A 9 4.31 -10.02 0.88
C ALA A 9 4.75 -9.90 2.34
N GLN A 10 5.68 -9.01 2.66
CA GLN A 10 6.42 -9.02 3.94
C GLN A 10 5.45 -8.74 5.10
N LEU A 11 4.67 -9.76 5.49
CA LEU A 11 3.70 -9.64 6.55
C LEU A 11 4.51 -9.57 7.83
N ARG A 12 4.41 -8.46 8.55
CA ARG A 12 5.00 -8.38 9.89
C ARG A 12 4.28 -9.40 10.76
N ASP A 13 5.05 -10.32 11.34
CA ASP A 13 4.50 -11.26 12.31
C ASP A 13 3.96 -10.49 13.54
N TRP A 14 2.93 -11.06 14.15
CA TRP A 14 2.39 -10.61 15.44
C TRP A 14 3.39 -10.63 16.61
N GLU A 15 4.46 -11.43 16.51
CA GLU A 15 5.51 -11.61 17.52
C GLU A 15 6.81 -10.88 17.15
N VAL A 16 6.76 -9.77 16.40
CA VAL A 16 7.98 -9.05 15.99
C VAL A 16 8.70 -8.46 17.20
N GLN A 17 9.62 -9.25 17.76
CA GLN A 17 10.71 -8.76 18.59
C GLN A 17 11.76 -8.19 17.64
N SER A 18 11.83 -6.87 17.60
CA SER A 18 12.76 -6.13 16.75
C SER A 18 13.68 -5.29 17.63
N ALA A 19 14.83 -4.84 17.10
CA ALA A 19 15.75 -3.96 17.85
C ALA A 19 15.09 -2.66 18.37
N ALA A 20 13.90 -2.33 17.87
CA ALA A 20 13.08 -1.20 18.32
C ALA A 20 11.89 -1.58 19.23
N ASN A 21 11.64 -2.87 19.48
CA ASN A 21 10.64 -3.38 20.42
C ASN A 21 11.08 -4.75 21.01
N PRO A 22 11.78 -4.77 22.15
CA PRO A 22 12.31 -5.99 22.75
C PRO A 22 11.27 -6.84 23.48
N THR A 23 10.01 -6.41 23.62
CA THR A 23 8.95 -7.17 24.31
C THR A 23 7.82 -7.65 23.40
N GLY A 24 7.92 -7.46 22.08
CA GLY A 24 6.81 -7.76 21.18
C GLY A 24 5.62 -6.81 21.40
N CYS A 25 4.46 -7.07 20.77
CA CYS A 25 3.28 -6.21 20.95
C CYS A 25 2.37 -6.62 22.14
N ILE A 26 2.73 -7.71 22.82
CA ILE A 26 2.03 -8.26 23.98
C ILE A 26 2.87 -7.96 25.22
N VAL A 27 2.29 -7.23 26.17
CA VAL A 27 2.91 -6.95 27.47
C VAL A 27 2.02 -7.59 28.53
N ASP A 28 2.59 -8.36 29.45
CA ASP A 28 1.85 -9.03 30.55
C ASP A 28 0.64 -9.88 30.10
N GLY A 29 0.75 -10.51 28.92
CA GLY A 29 -0.30 -11.37 28.38
C GLY A 29 -1.54 -10.64 27.83
N VAL A 30 -1.54 -9.30 27.80
CA VAL A 30 -2.59 -8.51 27.17
C VAL A 30 -2.12 -7.92 25.82
N PRO A 31 -2.91 -8.09 24.74
CA PRO A 31 -2.64 -7.41 23.47
C PRO A 31 -2.83 -5.90 23.63
N THR A 32 -1.77 -5.12 23.43
CA THR A 32 -1.84 -3.65 23.51
C THR A 32 -2.23 -3.04 22.16
N LEU A 33 -2.56 -1.74 22.12
CA LEU A 33 -2.87 -1.01 20.88
C LEU A 33 -1.71 -1.05 19.84
N LYS A 34 -0.51 -1.44 20.26
CA LYS A 34 0.64 -1.73 19.38
C LYS A 34 0.40 -2.88 18.42
N CYS A 35 -0.36 -3.90 18.80
CA CYS A 35 -0.64 -5.02 17.89
C CYS A 35 -1.53 -4.56 16.73
N PHE A 36 -2.36 -3.53 16.93
CA PHE A 36 -3.17 -2.97 15.86
C PHE A 36 -2.32 -2.30 14.77
N GLU A 37 -1.21 -1.65 15.14
CA GLU A 37 -0.22 -1.10 14.20
C GLU A 37 0.33 -2.18 13.25
N VAL A 38 0.60 -3.39 13.76
CA VAL A 38 1.07 -4.53 12.95
C VAL A 38 0.01 -4.96 11.94
N VAL A 39 -1.22 -5.17 12.40
CA VAL A 39 -2.34 -5.61 11.55
C VAL A 39 -2.64 -4.58 10.46
N PHE A 40 -2.71 -3.31 10.84
CA PHE A 40 -2.99 -2.23 9.90
C PHE A 40 -1.90 -2.10 8.83
N ASN A 41 -0.62 -2.13 9.23
CA ASN A 41 0.50 -2.11 8.29
C ASN A 41 0.46 -3.31 7.33
N ASN A 42 0.09 -4.48 7.84
CA ASN A 42 0.00 -5.69 7.04
C ASN A 42 -1.07 -5.58 5.93
N ILE A 43 -2.25 -5.10 6.32
CA ILE A 43 -3.37 -4.87 5.40
C ILE A 43 -3.01 -3.81 4.36
N LEU A 44 -2.34 -2.72 4.76
CA LEU A 44 -1.91 -1.68 3.83
C LEU A 44 -0.91 -2.19 2.79
N ILE A 45 0.09 -2.99 3.20
CA ILE A 45 1.08 -3.56 2.27
C ILE A 45 0.39 -4.51 1.28
N MET A 46 -0.49 -5.38 1.78
CA MET A 46 -1.21 -6.32 0.92
C MET A 46 -2.16 -5.60 -0.05
N SER A 47 -2.91 -4.61 0.43
CA SER A 47 -3.85 -3.83 -0.37
C SER A 47 -3.13 -2.98 -1.42
N SER A 48 -2.04 -2.30 -1.06
CA SER A 48 -1.26 -1.48 -1.99
C SER A 48 -0.65 -2.31 -3.12
N ALA A 49 -0.12 -3.50 -2.83
CA ALA A 49 0.37 -4.42 -3.84
C ALA A 49 -0.73 -4.83 -4.84
N LEU A 50 -1.94 -5.11 -4.33
CA LEU A 50 -3.10 -5.45 -5.16
C LEU A 50 -3.50 -4.27 -6.06
N VAL A 51 -3.58 -3.05 -5.51
CA VAL A 51 -3.91 -1.84 -6.26
C VAL A 51 -2.94 -1.60 -7.41
N VAL A 52 -1.64 -1.70 -7.16
CA VAL A 52 -0.60 -1.51 -8.19
C VAL A 52 -0.73 -2.56 -9.29
N LEU A 53 -0.98 -3.82 -8.94
CA LEU A 53 -1.17 -4.90 -9.91
C LEU A 53 -2.41 -4.67 -10.79
N VAL A 54 -3.54 -4.26 -10.20
CA VAL A 54 -4.77 -3.95 -10.96
C VAL A 54 -4.57 -2.74 -11.87
N LEU A 55 -3.94 -1.68 -11.37
CA LEU A 55 -3.62 -0.50 -12.17
C LEU A 55 -2.74 -0.87 -13.36
N PHE A 56 -1.73 -1.70 -13.16
CA PHE A 56 -0.87 -2.19 -14.24
C PHE A 56 -1.66 -2.93 -15.33
N ILE A 57 -2.56 -3.85 -14.94
CA ILE A 57 -3.40 -4.60 -15.88
C ILE A 57 -4.34 -3.68 -16.64
N MET A 58 -5.01 -2.74 -15.96
CA MET A 58 -5.90 -1.77 -16.60
C MET A 58 -5.15 -0.87 -17.58
N PHE A 59 -3.93 -0.46 -17.24
CA PHE A 59 -3.09 0.36 -18.12
C PHE A 59 -2.65 -0.41 -19.36
N ALA A 60 -2.23 -1.67 -19.20
CA ALA A 60 -1.86 -2.53 -20.31
C ALA A 60 -3.05 -2.74 -21.27
N ILE A 61 -4.19 -3.20 -20.76
CA ILE A 61 -5.39 -3.46 -21.57
C ILE A 61 -5.92 -2.18 -22.23
N GLY A 62 -5.92 -1.06 -21.51
CA GLY A 62 -6.33 0.24 -22.04
C GLY A 62 -5.42 0.71 -23.19
N SER A 63 -4.11 0.56 -23.02
CA SER A 63 -3.11 0.98 -24.01
C SER A 63 -3.15 0.10 -25.26
N PHE A 64 -3.21 -1.23 -25.11
CA PHE A 64 -3.31 -2.16 -26.24
C PHE A 64 -4.60 -1.96 -27.04
N ASN A 65 -5.73 -1.72 -26.36
CA ASN A 65 -6.99 -1.44 -27.04
C ASN A 65 -6.95 -0.10 -27.77
N TYR A 66 -6.31 0.93 -27.19
CA TYR A 66 -6.16 2.23 -27.84
C TYR A 66 -5.35 2.11 -29.14
N LEU A 67 -4.20 1.45 -29.09
CA LEU A 67 -3.32 1.26 -30.26
C LEU A 67 -3.96 0.38 -31.35
N THR A 68 -4.66 -0.69 -30.96
CA THR A 68 -5.30 -1.64 -31.90
C THR A 68 -6.68 -1.17 -32.38
N SER A 69 -7.11 0.05 -32.05
CA SER A 69 -8.43 0.55 -32.43
C SER A 69 -8.58 0.87 -33.93
N LEU A 70 -7.47 0.91 -34.69
CA LEU A 70 -7.44 1.13 -36.15
C LEU A 70 -8.30 2.32 -36.64
N GLY A 71 -8.47 3.37 -35.81
CA GLY A 71 -9.27 4.55 -36.14
C GLY A 71 -10.78 4.41 -35.91
N ASN A 72 -11.29 3.30 -35.37
CA ASN A 72 -12.69 3.19 -34.97
C ASN A 72 -12.98 4.06 -33.73
N ALA A 73 -13.79 5.11 -33.91
CA ALA A 73 -14.14 6.08 -32.87
C ALA A 73 -14.76 5.44 -31.60
N GLU A 74 -15.54 4.37 -31.76
CA GLU A 74 -16.18 3.68 -30.64
C GLU A 74 -15.15 2.96 -29.76
N LYS A 75 -14.20 2.25 -30.39
CA LYS A 75 -13.13 1.54 -29.68
C LYS A 75 -12.14 2.50 -29.02
N ILE A 76 -11.80 3.59 -29.69
CA ILE A 76 -10.96 4.66 -29.12
C ILE A 76 -11.63 5.26 -27.88
N LYS A 77 -12.92 5.61 -27.97
CA LYS A 77 -13.66 6.20 -26.84
C LYS A 77 -13.72 5.24 -25.65
N LYS A 78 -13.91 3.94 -25.89
CA LYS A 78 -13.90 2.91 -24.85
C LYS A 78 -12.51 2.77 -24.20
N ALA A 79 -11.44 2.70 -24.99
CA ALA A 79 -10.08 2.61 -24.50
C ALA A 79 -9.66 3.86 -23.70
N GLN A 80 -10.00 5.05 -24.18
CA GLN A 80 -9.80 6.30 -23.44
C GLN A 80 -10.59 6.34 -22.13
N GLY A 81 -11.80 5.80 -22.10
CA GLY A 81 -12.57 5.63 -20.86
C GLY A 81 -11.81 4.81 -19.84
N THR A 82 -11.32 3.62 -20.23
CA THR A 82 -10.51 2.76 -19.35
C THR A 82 -9.25 3.46 -18.85
N LEU A 83 -8.53 4.16 -19.73
CA LEU A 83 -7.32 4.90 -19.36
C LEU A 83 -7.64 6.05 -18.40
N LYS A 84 -8.73 6.80 -18.60
CA LYS A 84 -9.16 7.85 -17.68
C LYS A 84 -9.44 7.29 -16.29
N PHE A 85 -10.16 6.18 -16.19
CA PHE A 85 -10.42 5.55 -14.89
C PHE A 85 -9.14 5.04 -14.22
N ALA A 86 -8.20 4.46 -14.98
CA ALA A 86 -6.91 4.03 -14.46
C ALA A 86 -6.09 5.23 -13.92
N VAL A 87 -6.05 6.35 -14.64
CA VAL A 87 -5.36 7.57 -14.21
C VAL A 87 -6.01 8.16 -12.96
N ILE A 88 -7.35 8.23 -12.90
CA ILE A 88 -8.05 8.73 -11.71
C ILE A 88 -7.73 7.86 -10.48
N GLY A 89 -7.76 6.53 -10.63
CA GLY A 89 -7.40 5.61 -9.55
C GLY A 89 -5.96 5.79 -9.08
N PHE A 90 -5.02 5.98 -10.01
CA PHE A 90 -3.61 6.24 -9.69
C PHE A 90 -3.40 7.57 -8.96
N VAL A 91 -4.06 8.65 -9.41
CA VAL A 91 -4.00 9.96 -8.76
C VAL A 91 -4.57 9.88 -7.34
N LEU A 92 -5.68 9.18 -7.14
CA LEU A 92 -6.26 8.95 -5.81
C LEU A 92 -5.31 8.16 -4.88
N PHE A 93 -4.62 7.17 -5.43
CA PHE A 93 -3.66 6.39 -4.65
C PHE A 93 -2.46 7.25 -4.20
N ILE A 94 -1.90 8.06 -5.11
CA ILE A 94 -0.81 8.99 -4.77
C ILE A 94 -1.29 10.07 -3.78
N SER A 95 -2.49 10.61 -3.98
CA SER A 95 -3.00 11.68 -3.11
C SER A 95 -3.21 11.17 -1.68
N ALA A 96 -3.68 9.94 -1.50
CA ALA A 96 -3.77 9.31 -0.19
C ALA A 96 -2.40 9.22 0.50
N TYR A 97 -1.37 8.77 -0.23
CA TYR A 97 0.00 8.74 0.30
C TYR A 97 0.53 10.13 0.65
N LEU A 98 0.25 11.13 -0.20
CA LEU A 98 0.67 12.51 0.03
C LEU A 98 0.03 13.10 1.29
N ILE A 99 -1.28 12.88 1.49
CA ILE A 99 -2.00 13.33 2.69
C ILE A 99 -1.37 12.72 3.95
N LEU A 100 -1.06 11.42 3.95
CA LEU A 100 -0.40 10.76 5.08
C LEU A 100 0.96 11.39 5.37
N ASN A 101 1.78 11.63 4.34
CA ASN A 101 3.09 12.29 4.53
C ASN A 101 2.95 13.72 5.07
N ILE A 102 1.97 14.49 4.59
CA ILE A 102 1.72 15.83 5.09
C ILE A 102 1.40 15.79 6.59
N ILE A 103 0.58 14.82 7.03
CA ILE A 103 0.27 14.64 8.45
C ILE A 103 1.53 14.27 9.24
N ASP A 104 2.39 13.37 8.73
CA ASP A 104 3.64 12.98 9.41
C ASP A 104 4.58 14.17 9.60
N ILE A 105 4.73 14.99 8.55
CA ILE A 105 5.61 16.16 8.56
C ILE A 105 5.06 17.23 9.52
N LEU A 106 3.76 17.53 9.45
CA LEU A 106 3.15 18.61 10.23
C LEU A 106 2.96 18.26 11.71
N PHE A 107 2.60 17.01 12.04
CA PHE A 107 2.25 16.62 13.41
C PHE A 107 3.34 15.81 14.11
N LEU A 108 4.16 15.05 13.38
CA LEU A 108 5.20 14.18 13.95
C LEU A 108 6.63 14.63 13.59
N GLY A 109 6.79 15.78 12.94
CA GLY A 109 8.09 16.34 12.58
C GLY A 109 8.86 15.54 11.53
N GLY A 110 8.17 14.72 10.73
CA GLY A 110 8.77 13.94 9.63
C GLY A 110 9.55 12.72 10.08
N GLN A 111 9.25 12.19 11.27
CA GLN A 111 9.94 11.03 11.85
C GLN A 111 9.48 9.68 11.25
N GLY A 112 8.48 9.68 10.35
CA GLY A 112 7.88 8.44 9.82
C GLY A 112 7.18 7.62 10.91
N LYS A 113 6.77 8.27 12.00
CA LYS A 113 6.25 7.62 13.22
C LYS A 113 4.72 7.62 13.29
N LEU A 114 4.02 7.93 12.19
CA LEU A 114 2.55 8.03 12.12
C LEU A 114 1.78 6.93 12.86
N PHE A 115 2.28 5.69 12.81
CA PHE A 115 1.60 4.55 13.42
C PHE A 115 2.29 4.02 14.67
N LYS A 116 3.44 4.59 15.07
CA LYS A 116 4.28 4.08 16.16
C LYS A 116 3.89 4.70 17.51
N LEU A 117 2.92 4.07 18.17
CA LEU A 117 2.40 4.46 19.51
C LEU A 117 3.38 4.18 20.69
N GLU A 118 4.56 4.78 20.77
CA GLU A 118 5.51 4.51 21.88
C GLU A 118 4.82 4.53 23.27
N ILE A 119 4.79 3.37 23.96
CA ILE A 119 4.30 3.25 25.33
C ILE A 119 5.51 3.49 26.23
N PRO A 120 5.56 4.57 27.01
CA PRO A 120 6.55 4.69 28.06
C PRO A 120 6.29 3.58 29.09
N ASN A 121 7.38 2.88 29.47
CA ASN A 121 7.37 1.79 30.44
C ASN A 121 6.71 2.17 31.77
#